data_AF-A0A4V4HBJ9-F1
#
_entry.id   AF-A0A4V4HBJ9-F1
#
_cell.length_a   1.000
_cell.length_b   1.000
_cell.length_c   1.000
_cell.angle_alpha   90.00
_cell.angle_beta   90.00
_cell.angle_gamma   90.00
#
_symmetry.space_group_name_H-M   'P 1'
#
loop_
_entity.id
_entity.type
_entity.pdbx_description
1 polymer ?
#
loop_
_entity_poly.entity_id
_entity_poly.type
_entity_poly.pdbx_seq_one_letter_code
_entity_poly.pdbx_strand_id
1 'polypeptide(L)'
;MVRVSGQNKGISKLPLSLRIYSPNVRDLTLFDLPGLTKIPVGDQPSDIERQIRNLVIDYISKPNFSFPTFFLSFAASSVDIANSESLKLARSVDPQGRQMIGVLTKPDLMDAGDKHVRQPLRTRLPS
;
A
#
# COMPACT_ATOMS: atom_id res chain seq x y z
N MET A 1 13.16 -6.79 -25.28
CA MET A 1 12.42 -6.39 -24.07
C MET A 1 13.38 -6.51 -22.88
N VAL A 2 13.85 -5.38 -22.34
CA VAL A 2 14.88 -5.36 -21.28
C VAL A 2 14.21 -5.71 -19.94
N ARG A 3 14.66 -6.78 -19.28
CA ARG A 3 14.22 -7.15 -17.93
C ARG A 3 14.97 -6.30 -16.90
N VAL A 4 14.34 -5.20 -16.46
CA VAL A 4 14.92 -4.26 -15.50
C VAL A 4 15.07 -4.88 -14.09
N SER A 5 14.22 -5.84 -13.71
CA SER A 5 14.31 -6.54 -12.40
C SER A 5 15.16 -7.83 -12.42
N GLY A 6 15.91 -8.09 -13.51
CA GLY A 6 16.70 -9.32 -13.66
C GLY A 6 15.86 -10.60 -13.74
N GLN A 7 16.49 -11.78 -13.61
CA GLN A 7 15.81 -13.08 -13.57
C GLN A 7 15.38 -13.49 -12.15
N ASN A 8 15.78 -12.75 -11.10
CA ASN A 8 15.80 -13.21 -9.72
C ASN A 8 14.66 -12.69 -8.81
N LYS A 9 13.48 -12.36 -9.37
CA LYS A 9 12.32 -11.85 -8.60
C LYS A 9 12.62 -10.66 -7.67
N GLY A 10 13.73 -9.96 -7.90
CA GLY A 10 14.16 -8.80 -7.13
C GLY A 10 13.37 -7.55 -7.49
N ILE A 11 13.55 -6.49 -6.70
CA ILE A 11 12.83 -5.23 -6.88
C ILE A 11 13.75 -4.20 -7.49
N SER A 12 13.26 -3.54 -8.53
CA SER A 12 13.91 -2.37 -9.11
C SER A 12 13.31 -1.09 -8.51
N LYS A 13 14.18 -0.13 -8.22
CA LYS A 13 13.76 1.24 -7.85
C LYS A 13 13.40 2.10 -9.07
N LEU A 14 13.61 1.60 -10.28
CA LEU A 14 13.27 2.34 -11.50
C LEU A 14 11.75 2.31 -11.71
N PRO A 15 11.05 3.45 -11.65
CA PRO A 15 9.61 3.48 -11.88
C PRO A 15 9.28 3.20 -13.35
N LEU A 16 8.18 2.47 -13.57
CA LEU A 16 7.53 2.40 -14.88
C LEU A 16 6.46 3.49 -14.94
N SER A 17 6.61 4.46 -15.85
CA SER A 17 5.62 5.52 -16.06
C SER A 17 4.72 5.17 -17.24
N LEU A 18 3.41 5.06 -16.98
CA LEU A 18 2.38 4.89 -17.99
C LEU A 18 1.52 6.15 -18.01
N ARG A 19 1.25 6.69 -19.21
CA ARG A 19 0.34 7.82 -19.40
C ARG A 19 -0.84 7.40 -20.27
N ILE A 20 -2.04 7.58 -19.74
CA ILE A 20 -3.31 7.22 -20.39
C ILE A 20 -4.05 8.53 -20.67
N TYR A 21 -4.56 8.67 -21.90
CA TYR A 21 -5.34 9.84 -22.32
C TYR A 21 -6.76 9.43 -22.68
N SER A 22 -7.75 10.15 -22.14
CA SER A 22 -9.15 9.97 -22.49
C SER A 22 -9.92 11.25 -22.18
N PRO A 23 -10.88 11.68 -23.02
CA PRO A 23 -11.73 12.83 -22.71
C PRO A 23 -12.68 12.55 -21.53
N ASN A 24 -12.83 11.29 -21.12
CA ASN A 24 -13.78 10.86 -20.09
C ASN A 24 -13.14 10.63 -18.72
N VAL A 25 -11.86 10.98 -18.54
CA VAL A 25 -11.14 10.82 -17.27
C VAL A 25 -10.62 12.16 -16.77
N ARG A 26 -10.42 12.25 -15.45
CA ARG A 26 -9.77 13.42 -14.82
C ARG A 26 -8.27 13.21 -14.76
N ASP A 27 -7.54 14.31 -14.69
CA ASP A 27 -6.10 14.28 -14.45
C ASP A 27 -5.81 13.71 -13.06
N LEU A 28 -5.21 12.52 -13.03
CA LEU A 28 -4.83 11.82 -11.81
C LEU A 28 -3.47 11.15 -12.01
N THR A 29 -2.63 11.21 -10.99
CA THR A 29 -1.41 10.40 -10.92
C THR A 29 -1.62 9.30 -9.88
N LEU A 30 -1.44 8.05 -10.32
CA LEU A 30 -1.51 6.88 -9.45
C LEU A 30 -0.12 6.26 -9.33
N PHE A 31 0.28 5.97 -8.09
CA PHE A 31 1.50 5.23 -7.80
C PHE A 31 1.09 3.83 -7.32
N ASP A 32 1.51 2.81 -8.07
CA ASP A 32 1.43 1.42 -7.63
C ASP A 32 2.78 1.03 -7.02
N LEU A 33 2.75 0.54 -5.78
CA LEU A 33 3.94 0.21 -5.00
C LEU A 33 3.95 -1.30 -4.70
N PRO A 34 5.13 -1.94 -4.61
CA PRO A 34 5.20 -3.36 -4.30
C PRO A 34 4.53 -3.69 -2.95
N GLY A 35 3.81 -4.81 -2.91
CA GLY A 35 3.17 -5.30 -1.69
C GLY A 35 4.19 -5.65 -0.60
N LEU A 36 3.88 -5.28 0.64
CA LEU A 36 4.72 -5.62 1.80
C LEU A 36 4.77 -7.14 1.98
N THR A 37 5.96 -7.74 1.97
CA THR A 37 6.19 -9.15 2.32
C THR A 37 7.18 -9.27 3.47
N LYS A 38 6.95 -10.24 4.37
CA LYS A 38 7.87 -10.60 5.47
C LYS A 38 8.75 -11.80 5.15
N ILE A 39 8.34 -12.62 4.17
CA ILE A 39 9.02 -13.88 3.84
C ILE A 39 9.48 -13.79 2.39
N PRO A 40 10.79 -13.89 2.12
CA PRO A 40 11.31 -14.02 0.77
C PRO A 40 10.73 -15.28 0.11
N VAL A 41 10.30 -15.18 -1.15
CA VAL A 41 9.78 -16.31 -1.92
C VAL A 41 10.61 -16.55 -3.19
N GLY A 42 10.96 -17.82 -3.44
CA GLY A 42 11.82 -18.19 -4.56
C GLY A 42 13.20 -17.53 -4.44
N ASP A 43 13.66 -16.90 -5.51
CA ASP A 43 15.02 -16.34 -5.61
C ASP A 43 15.16 -14.91 -5.07
N GLN A 44 14.20 -14.47 -4.24
CA GLN A 44 14.26 -13.15 -3.62
C GLN A 44 15.41 -13.06 -2.60
N PRO A 45 16.09 -11.91 -2.51
CA PRO A 45 17.15 -11.71 -1.53
C PRO A 45 16.58 -11.75 -0.10
N SER A 46 17.42 -12.14 0.86
CA SER A 46 17.03 -12.25 2.27
C SER A 46 16.59 -10.93 2.90
N ASP A 47 16.98 -9.79 2.33
CA ASP A 47 16.62 -8.46 2.79
C ASP A 47 15.47 -7.80 2.00
N ILE A 48 14.71 -8.59 1.23
CA ILE A 48 13.62 -8.10 0.36
C ILE A 48 12.56 -7.28 1.12
N GLU A 49 12.19 -7.70 2.34
CA GLU A 49 11.24 -6.96 3.19
C GLU A 49 11.72 -5.52 3.42
N ARG A 50 12.99 -5.37 3.78
CA ARG A 50 13.62 -4.06 4.02
C ARG A 50 13.68 -3.24 2.74
N GLN A 51 14.01 -3.86 1.61
CA GLN A 51 14.04 -3.17 0.32
C GLN A 51 12.67 -2.63 -0.09
N ILE A 52 11.61 -3.46 0.01
CA ILE A 52 10.22 -3.04 -0.25
C ILE A 52 9.84 -1.91 0.68
N ARG A 53 10.04 -2.10 1.99
CA ARG A 53 9.64 -1.14 3.01
C ARG A 53 10.28 0.22 2.77
N ASN A 54 11.58 0.25 2.50
CA ASN A 54 12.30 1.48 2.19
C ASN A 54 11.78 2.14 0.92
N LEU A 55 11.53 1.37 -0.15
CA LEU A 55 10.94 1.90 -1.37
C LEU A 55 9.58 2.54 -1.09
N VAL A 56 8.70 1.85 -0.37
CA VAL A 56 7.36 2.39 -0.04
C VAL A 56 7.50 3.67 0.78
N ILE A 57 8.33 3.68 1.83
CA ILE A 57 8.61 4.86 2.66
C ILE A 57 9.14 6.02 1.81
N ASP A 58 10.06 5.76 0.89
CA ASP A 58 10.63 6.76 -0.03
C ASP A 58 9.57 7.40 -0.93
N TYR A 59 8.47 6.70 -1.23
CA TYR A 59 7.35 7.25 -2.00
C TYR A 59 6.36 8.00 -1.11
N ILE A 60 5.96 7.42 0.02
CA ILE A 60 4.91 8.01 0.86
C ILE A 60 5.42 9.17 1.75
N SER A 61 6.71 9.24 2.04
CA SER A 61 7.31 10.29 2.89
C SER A 61 7.65 11.57 2.11
N LYS A 62 7.50 11.59 0.78
CA LYS A 62 7.88 12.76 -0.04
C LYS A 62 6.84 13.88 0.12
N PRO A 63 7.21 15.04 0.70
CA PRO A 63 6.28 16.16 0.88
C PRO A 63 6.02 16.94 -0.41
N ASN A 64 6.71 16.60 -1.51
CA ASN A 64 6.85 17.46 -2.69
C ASN A 64 6.02 17.01 -3.90
N PHE A 65 5.00 16.17 -3.73
CA PHE A 65 4.06 15.96 -4.83
C PHE A 65 3.37 17.29 -5.12
N SER A 66 3.40 17.75 -6.38
CA SER A 66 2.80 19.05 -6.77
C SER A 66 1.30 19.16 -6.46
N PHE A 67 0.66 18.04 -6.11
CA PHE A 67 -0.75 17.93 -5.80
C PHE A 67 -0.97 17.15 -4.49
N PRO A 68 -2.10 17.35 -3.80
CA PRO A 68 -2.46 16.57 -2.63
C PRO A 68 -2.46 15.08 -2.96
N THR A 69 -1.67 14.30 -2.22
CA THR A 69 -1.57 12.84 -2.37
C THR A 69 -2.35 12.17 -1.25
N PHE A 70 -3.12 11.14 -1.59
CA PHE A 70 -3.83 10.30 -0.63
C PHE A 70 -3.25 8.89 -0.61
N PHE A 71 -3.13 8.33 0.58
CA PHE A 71 -2.65 6.97 0.81
C PHE A 71 -3.84 6.03 0.87
N LEU A 72 -3.87 5.03 -0.02
CA LEU A 72 -4.83 3.93 0.04
C LEU A 72 -4.20 2.78 0.82
N SER A 73 -4.75 2.47 1.98
CA SER A 73 -4.29 1.33 2.78
C SER A 73 -5.31 0.21 2.75
N PHE A 74 -4.90 -0.92 2.19
CA PHE A 74 -5.77 -2.07 1.96
C PHE A 74 -5.69 -3.04 3.13
N ALA A 75 -6.84 -3.47 3.65
CA ALA A 75 -6.96 -4.57 4.59
C ALA A 75 -8.00 -5.57 4.09
N ALA A 76 -7.76 -6.86 4.29
CA ALA A 76 -8.77 -7.88 4.02
C ALA A 76 -9.83 -7.83 5.12
N SER A 77 -11.11 -7.90 4.76
CA SER A 77 -12.23 -7.87 5.71
C SER A 77 -12.25 -9.07 6.67
N SER A 78 -11.55 -10.15 6.32
CA SER A 78 -11.43 -11.38 7.12
C SER A 78 -10.31 -11.32 8.17
N VAL A 79 -9.53 -10.24 8.21
CA VAL A 79 -8.34 -10.11 9.08
C VAL A 79 -8.49 -8.87 9.94
N ASP A 80 -8.07 -8.96 11.20
CA ASP A 80 -8.08 -7.81 12.10
C ASP A 80 -7.22 -6.67 11.53
N ILE A 81 -7.88 -5.51 11.40
CA ILE A 81 -7.34 -4.25 10.92
C ILE A 81 -6.10 -3.84 11.72
N ALA A 82 -6.08 -4.11 13.03
CA ALA A 82 -4.93 -3.82 13.89
C ALA A 82 -3.62 -4.52 13.43
N ASN A 83 -3.74 -5.63 12.69
CA ASN A 83 -2.59 -6.38 12.16
C ASN A 83 -2.15 -5.94 10.75
N SER A 84 -2.83 -4.98 10.12
CA SER A 84 -2.47 -4.51 8.78
C SER A 84 -1.16 -3.72 8.79
N GLU A 85 -0.15 -4.24 8.10
CA GLU A 85 1.15 -3.57 7.94
C GLU A 85 1.06 -2.29 7.11
N SER A 86 0.15 -2.23 6.12
CA SER A 86 -0.07 -1.02 5.34
C SER A 86 -0.69 0.10 6.18
N LEU A 87 -1.59 -0.22 7.13
CA LEU A 87 -2.12 0.78 8.07
C LEU A 87 -1.04 1.28 9.02
N LYS A 88 -0.22 0.39 9.59
CA LYS A 88 0.90 0.75 10.47
C LYS A 88 1.90 1.67 9.75
N LEU A 89 2.23 1.34 8.50
CA LEU A 89 3.15 2.13 7.70
C LEU A 89 2.57 3.51 7.34
N ALA A 90 1.31 3.57 6.93
CA ALA A 90 0.64 4.83 6.63
C ALA A 90 0.56 5.74 7.87
N ARG A 91 0.27 5.20 9.06
CA ARG A 91 0.26 5.97 10.32
C ARG A 91 1.64 6.49 10.72
N SER A 92 2.72 5.81 10.33
CA SER A 92 4.07 6.30 10.61
C SER A 92 4.41 7.60 9.86
N VAL A 93 3.71 7.89 8.75
CA VAL A 93 3.91 9.10 7.93
C VAL A 93 2.74 10.09 8.01
N ASP A 94 1.53 9.62 8.28
CA ASP A 94 0.33 10.42 8.57
C ASP A 94 -0.33 9.93 9.88
N PRO A 95 0.23 10.28 11.05
CA PRO A 95 -0.29 9.84 12.35
C PRO A 95 -1.74 10.29 12.58
N GLN A 96 -2.13 11.43 12.00
CA GLN A 96 -3.47 11.98 12.17
C GLN A 96 -4.51 11.40 11.21
N GLY A 97 -4.06 10.67 10.18
CA GLY A 97 -4.91 10.02 9.19
C GLY A 97 -5.70 11.02 8.34
N ARG A 98 -5.13 12.19 8.04
CA ARG A 98 -5.81 13.23 7.24
C ARG A 98 -5.77 12.93 5.74
N GLN A 99 -4.72 12.26 5.28
CA GLN A 99 -4.45 11.94 3.89
C GLN A 99 -4.59 10.44 3.62
N MET A 100 -5.08 9.68 4.60
CA MET A 100 -5.18 8.24 4.55
C MET A 100 -6.63 7.78 4.37
N ILE A 101 -6.86 6.93 3.38
CA ILE A 101 -8.13 6.25 3.15
C ILE A 101 -7.89 4.75 3.35
N GLY A 102 -8.56 4.17 4.34
CA GLY A 102 -8.55 2.72 4.53
C GLY A 102 -9.57 2.05 3.61
N VAL A 103 -9.13 1.02 2.91
CA VAL A 103 -9.92 0.25 1.95
C VAL A 103 -10.04 -1.19 2.46
N LEU A 104 -11.26 -1.65 2.65
CA LEU A 104 -11.53 -3.04 2.98
C LEU A 104 -11.77 -3.84 1.71
N THR A 105 -11.12 -5.00 1.62
CA THR A 105 -11.11 -5.87 0.45
C THR A 105 -11.53 -7.29 0.83
N LYS A 106 -11.93 -8.10 -0.16
CA LYS A 106 -12.41 -9.48 0.05
C LYS A 106 -13.57 -9.57 1.07
N PRO A 107 -14.66 -8.81 0.88
CA PRO A 107 -15.81 -8.84 1.79
C PRO A 107 -16.52 -10.20 1.80
N ASP A 108 -16.34 -11.00 0.77
CA ASP A 108 -16.82 -12.38 0.63
C ASP A 108 -16.20 -13.35 1.66
N LEU A 109 -14.99 -13.08 2.13
CA LEU A 109 -14.29 -13.88 3.13
C LEU A 109 -14.63 -13.48 4.58
N MET A 110 -15.56 -12.55 4.77
CA MET A 110 -15.93 -12.06 6.08
C MET A 110 -16.85 -13.08 6.78
N ASP A 111 -16.44 -13.54 7.96
CA ASP A 111 -17.29 -14.42 8.77
C ASP A 111 -18.57 -13.69 9.18
N ALA A 112 -19.71 -14.35 9.06
CA ALA A 112 -21.03 -13.76 9.32
C ALA A 112 -21.21 -13.24 10.77
N GLY A 113 -20.37 -13.68 11.71
CA GLY A 113 -20.33 -13.22 13.10
C GLY A 113 -19.36 -12.06 13.36
N ASP A 114 -18.57 -11.64 12.38
CA ASP A 114 -17.46 -10.73 12.59
C ASP A 114 -17.95 -9.27 12.72
N LYS A 115 -17.89 -8.75 13.94
CA LYS A 115 -18.26 -7.36 14.25
C LYS A 115 -17.14 -6.37 13.94
N HIS A 116 -15.99 -6.83 13.40
CA HIS A 116 -14.79 -6.02 13.23
C HIS A 116 -14.84 -5.01 12.06
N VAL A 117 -15.88 -5.07 11.22
CA VAL A 117 -16.03 -4.13 10.07
C VAL A 117 -17.06 -3.02 10.34
N ARG A 118 -17.90 -3.14 11.38
CA ARG A 118 -19.03 -2.21 11.63
C ARG A 118 -18.66 -0.88 12.30
N GLN A 119 -17.39 -0.67 12.66
CA GLN A 119 -16.94 0.61 13.22
C GLN A 119 -15.93 1.25 12.26
N PRO A 120 -16.00 2.57 12.04
CA PRO A 120 -15.09 3.26 11.14
C PRO A 120 -13.63 2.94 11.46
N LEU A 121 -12.80 2.75 10.42
CA LEU A 121 -11.35 2.51 10.54
C LEU A 121 -10.62 3.52 11.45
N ARG A 122 -11.17 4.73 11.58
CA ARG A 122 -10.65 5.81 12.42
C ARG A 122 -10.80 5.55 13.93
N THR A 123 -11.73 4.68 14.35
CA THR A 123 -12.07 4.43 15.76
C THR A 123 -11.50 3.12 16.31
N ARG A 124 -10.83 2.30 15.48
CA ARG A 124 -10.35 0.95 15.85
C ARG A 124 -8.86 0.86 16.17
N LEU A 125 -8.11 1.95 16.02
CA LEU A 125 -6.68 1.97 16.31
C LEU A 125 -6.46 2.77 17.61
N PRO A 126 -5.69 2.25 18.58
CA PRO A 126 -5.33 3.01 19.78
C PRO A 126 -4.54 4.27 19.38
N SER A 127 -4.78 5.36 20.11
CA SER A 127 -4.07 6.64 19.98
C SER A 127 -2.60 6.53 20.33
#